data_AF-A0A7J0DV88-F1
#
_entry.id   AF-A0A7J0DV88-F1
#
_cell.length_a   1.000
_cell.length_b   1.000
_cell.length_c   1.000
_cell.angle_alpha   90.00
_cell.angle_beta   90.00
_cell.angle_gamma   90.00
#
_symmetry.space_group_name_H-M   'P 1'
#
loop_
_entity.id
_entity.type
_entity.pdbx_description
1 polymer ?
#
loop_
_entity_poly.entity_id
_entity_poly.type
_entity_poly.pdbx_seq_one_letter_code
_entity_poly.pdbx_strand_id
1 'polypeptide(L)'
;MTNDFVMLDDAIAASVAKGIVTPQDGKLLANRTDAESINDSMAFSIQSASSVSNMARRLHVRGNEVQELRTQVLILQQRNRGLQQENKELKKLVDSYANDLGKRYSELEMNTNRLREQHESLTRSPKKS
;
A
#
# COMPACT_ATOMS: atom_id res chain seq x y z
N MET A 1 -30.08 -26.40 -1.26
CA MET A 1 -30.08 -25.32 -2.27
C MET A 1 -31.43 -24.63 -2.16
N THR A 2 -31.45 -23.43 -1.57
CA THR A 2 -32.65 -22.60 -1.48
C THR A 2 -32.83 -21.86 -2.80
N ASN A 3 -33.98 -22.03 -3.43
CA ASN A 3 -34.34 -21.32 -4.65
C ASN A 3 -34.75 -19.89 -4.28
N ASP A 4 -33.79 -18.95 -4.30
CA ASP A 4 -33.99 -17.54 -3.93
C ASP A 4 -34.63 -16.70 -5.06
N PHE A 5 -35.46 -17.32 -5.92
CA PHE A 5 -36.16 -16.62 -6.99
C PHE A 5 -37.61 -16.36 -6.61
N VAL A 6 -37.93 -15.11 -6.30
CA VAL A 6 -39.26 -14.61 -5.92
C VAL A 6 -40.33 -14.81 -7.02
N MET A 7 -39.91 -15.12 -8.25
CA MET A 7 -40.78 -15.23 -9.43
C MET A 7 -41.15 -16.67 -9.84
N LEU A 8 -40.94 -17.67 -8.98
CA LEU A 8 -41.35 -19.07 -9.26
C LEU A 8 -42.87 -19.29 -9.18
N ASP A 9 -43.61 -18.36 -8.58
CA ASP A 9 -45.06 -18.39 -8.46
C ASP A 9 -45.71 -17.31 -9.34
N ASP A 10 -46.60 -17.72 -10.24
CA ASP A 10 -47.24 -16.85 -11.23
C ASP A 10 -48.08 -15.74 -10.58
N ALA A 11 -48.71 -16.01 -9.43
CA ALA A 11 -49.54 -15.03 -8.74
C ALA A 11 -48.66 -13.94 -8.08
N ILE A 12 -47.54 -14.34 -7.47
CA ILE A 12 -46.55 -13.40 -6.92
C ILE A 12 -45.91 -12.58 -8.04
N ALA A 13 -45.51 -13.21 -9.15
CA ALA A 13 -44.93 -12.52 -10.31
C ALA A 13 -45.91 -11.49 -10.90
N ALA A 14 -47.19 -11.84 -11.06
CA ALA A 14 -48.22 -10.93 -11.53
C ALA A 14 -48.47 -9.75 -10.57
N SER A 15 -48.49 -10.00 -9.26
CA SER A 15 -48.64 -8.95 -8.24
C SER A 15 -47.47 -7.98 -8.22
N VAL A 16 -46.24 -8.49 -8.33
CA VAL A 16 -45.02 -7.66 -8.39
C VAL A 16 -44.99 -6.85 -9.69
N ALA A 17 -45.29 -7.48 -10.83
CA ALA A 17 -45.37 -6.79 -12.12
C ALA A 17 -46.39 -5.63 -12.09
N LYS A 18 -47.56 -5.83 -11.46
CA LYS A 18 -48.60 -4.79 -11.33
C LYS A 18 -48.15 -3.57 -10.51
N GLY A 19 -47.16 -3.72 -9.63
CA GLY A 19 -46.55 -2.62 -8.88
C GLY A 19 -45.42 -1.89 -9.62
N ILE A 20 -44.90 -2.47 -10.72
CA ILE A 20 -43.75 -1.96 -11.48
C ILE A 20 -44.19 -1.37 -12.83
N VAL A 21 -45.18 -1.97 -13.48
CA VAL A 21 -45.66 -1.59 -14.82
C VAL A 21 -46.57 -0.38 -14.74
N THR A 22 -46.22 0.71 -15.43
CA THR A 22 -47.06 1.91 -15.52
C THR A 22 -48.16 1.74 -16.58
N PRO A 23 -49.24 2.57 -16.57
CA PRO A 23 -50.25 2.54 -17.62
C PRO A 23 -49.70 2.78 -19.04
N GLN A 24 -48.60 3.52 -19.17
CA GLN A 24 -47.91 3.75 -20.44
C GLN A 24 -47.18 2.49 -20.90
N ASP A 25 -46.53 1.76 -19.98
CA ASP A 25 -45.91 0.47 -20.25
C ASP A 25 -46.96 -0.55 -20.69
N GLY A 26 -48.14 -0.58 -20.05
CA GLY A 26 -49.24 -1.44 -20.46
C GLY A 26 -49.72 -1.20 -21.90
N LYS A 27 -49.78 0.07 -22.34
CA LYS A 27 -50.09 0.41 -23.75
C LYS A 27 -48.99 -0.01 -24.72
N LEU A 28 -47.73 0.12 -24.32
CA LEU A 28 -46.58 -0.31 -25.12
C LEU A 28 -46.53 -1.83 -25.26
N LEU A 29 -46.79 -2.56 -24.17
CA LEU A 29 -46.81 -4.02 -24.13
C LEU A 29 -48.02 -4.61 -24.89
N ALA A 30 -49.19 -3.95 -24.84
CA ALA A 30 -50.39 -4.40 -25.56
C ALA A 30 -50.24 -4.40 -27.09
N ASN A 31 -49.31 -3.61 -27.63
CA ASN A 31 -49.01 -3.53 -29.05
C ASN A 31 -47.82 -4.41 -29.46
N ARG A 32 -47.19 -5.12 -28.52
CA ARG A 32 -46.05 -5.98 -28.77
C ARG A 32 -46.49 -7.43 -28.86
N THR A 33 -45.88 -8.14 -29.80
CA THR A 33 -46.00 -9.59 -29.89
C THR A 33 -45.09 -10.28 -28.86
N ASP A 34 -45.44 -11.50 -28.48
CA ASP A 34 -44.59 -12.33 -27.62
C ASP A 34 -43.18 -12.50 -28.21
N ALA A 35 -43.10 -12.63 -29.54
CA ALA A 35 -41.83 -12.76 -30.26
C ALA A 35 -40.91 -11.53 -30.09
N GLU A 36 -41.46 -10.30 -30.18
CA GLU A 36 -40.70 -9.06 -29.96
C GLU A 36 -40.24 -8.94 -28.50
N SER A 37 -41.10 -9.30 -27.55
CA SER A 37 -40.77 -9.26 -26.12
C SER A 37 -39.66 -10.28 -25.77
N ILE A 38 -39.71 -11.48 -26.34
CA ILE A 38 -38.67 -12.49 -26.21
C ILE A 38 -37.36 -12.00 -26.84
N ASN A 39 -37.41 -11.43 -28.05
CA ASN A 39 -36.22 -10.92 -28.73
C ASN A 39 -35.52 -9.81 -27.94
N ASP A 40 -36.28 -8.86 -27.40
CA ASP A 40 -35.73 -7.79 -26.56
C ASP A 40 -35.13 -8.33 -25.26
N SER A 41 -35.80 -9.30 -24.63
CA SER A 41 -35.27 -9.97 -23.43
C SER A 41 -33.97 -10.74 -23.72
N MET A 42 -33.88 -11.41 -24.88
CA MET A 42 -32.65 -12.07 -25.32
C MET A 42 -31.54 -11.06 -25.58
N ALA A 43 -31.83 -9.97 -26.30
CA ALA A 43 -30.87 -8.91 -26.57
C ALA A 43 -30.32 -8.30 -25.27
N PHE A 44 -31.21 -8.02 -24.31
CA PHE A 44 -30.83 -7.52 -22.99
C PHE A 44 -29.97 -8.54 -22.22
N SER A 45 -30.32 -9.83 -22.28
CA SER A 45 -29.57 -10.91 -21.64
C SER A 45 -28.15 -11.05 -22.22
N ILE A 46 -28.00 -10.97 -23.55
CA ILE A 46 -26.69 -11.01 -24.23
C ILE A 46 -25.83 -9.80 -23.84
N GLN A 47 -26.41 -8.60 -23.82
CA GLN A 47 -25.71 -7.38 -23.43
C GLN A 47 -25.28 -7.43 -21.96
N SER A 48 -26.16 -7.90 -21.08
CA SER A 48 -25.88 -8.06 -19.65
C SER A 48 -24.75 -9.08 -19.42
N ALA A 49 -24.82 -10.24 -20.07
CA ALA A 49 -23.77 -11.26 -20.02
C ALA A 49 -22.41 -10.71 -20.52
N SER A 50 -22.42 -9.95 -21.62
CA SER A 50 -21.22 -9.32 -22.16
C SER A 50 -20.62 -8.29 -21.20
N SER A 51 -21.46 -7.47 -20.58
CA SER A 51 -21.06 -6.48 -19.58
C SER A 51 -20.41 -7.15 -18.36
N VAL A 52 -21.05 -8.18 -17.80
CA VAL A 52 -20.54 -8.95 -16.66
C VAL A 52 -19.23 -9.66 -17.02
N SER A 53 -19.12 -10.26 -18.20
CA SER A 53 -17.87 -10.88 -18.68
C SER A 53 -16.72 -9.87 -18.77
N ASN A 54 -16.99 -8.68 -19.27
CA ASN A 54 -15.99 -7.60 -19.34
C ASN A 54 -15.55 -7.14 -17.94
N MET A 55 -16.48 -7.02 -16.99
CA MET A 55 -16.15 -6.71 -15.59
C MET A 55 -15.31 -7.80 -14.96
N ALA A 56 -15.66 -9.08 -15.17
CA ALA A 56 -14.91 -10.22 -14.65
C ALA A 56 -13.46 -10.22 -15.16
N ARG A 57 -13.26 -9.97 -16.46
CA ARG A 57 -11.92 -9.86 -17.05
C ARG A 57 -11.11 -8.72 -16.44
N ARG A 58 -11.70 -7.53 -16.30
CA ARG A 58 -11.03 -6.37 -15.69
C ARG A 58 -10.68 -6.63 -14.23
N LEU A 59 -11.57 -7.29 -13.48
CA LEU A 59 -11.33 -7.65 -12.09
C LEU A 59 -10.18 -8.65 -11.96
N HIS A 60 -10.10 -9.63 -12.87
CA HIS A 60 -9.00 -10.58 -12.92
C HIS A 60 -7.64 -9.89 -13.16
N VAL A 61 -7.55 -9.00 -14.16
CA VAL A 61 -6.33 -8.22 -14.43
C VAL A 61 -5.92 -7.40 -13.21
N ARG A 62 -6.85 -6.65 -12.60
CA ARG A 62 -6.58 -5.89 -11.38
C ARG A 62 -6.15 -6.77 -10.22
N GLY A 63 -6.67 -8.00 -10.13
CA GLY A 63 -6.25 -8.99 -9.15
C GLY A 63 -4.76 -9.34 -9.30
N ASN A 64 -4.29 -9.52 -10.53
CA ASN A 64 -2.88 -9.81 -10.81
C ASN A 64 -1.98 -8.60 -10.45
N GLU A 65 -2.39 -7.38 -10.82
CA GLU A 65 -1.67 -6.15 -10.46
C GLU A 65 -1.54 -5.98 -8.94
N VAL A 66 -2.62 -6.22 -8.19
CA VAL A 66 -2.60 -6.17 -6.71
C VAL A 66 -1.64 -7.21 -6.14
N GLN A 67 -1.57 -8.40 -6.72
CA GLN A 67 -0.67 -9.45 -6.26
C GLN A 67 0.80 -9.11 -6.53
N GLU A 68 1.09 -8.51 -7.68
CA GLU A 68 2.42 -8.01 -8.01
C GLU A 68 2.85 -6.90 -7.04
N LEU A 69 1.97 -5.91 -6.79
CA LEU A 69 2.23 -4.84 -5.83
C LEU A 69 2.46 -5.38 -4.42
N ARG A 70 1.69 -6.38 -3.97
CA ARG A 70 1.92 -7.04 -2.67
C ARG A 70 3.32 -7.64 -2.59
N THR A 71 3.79 -8.26 -3.66
CA THR A 71 5.13 -8.84 -3.72
C THR A 71 6.20 -7.74 -3.63
N GLN A 72 6.04 -6.65 -4.37
CA GLN A 72 6.94 -5.50 -4.30
C GLN A 72 6.99 -4.86 -2.90
N VAL A 73 5.84 -4.71 -2.25
CA VAL A 73 5.75 -4.20 -0.88
C VAL A 73 6.53 -5.07 0.10
N LEU A 74 6.43 -6.40 -0.01
CA LEU A 74 7.18 -7.32 0.86
C LEU A 74 8.70 -7.17 0.67
N ILE A 75 9.16 -7.07 -0.59
CA ILE A 75 10.58 -6.86 -0.91
C ILE A 75 11.08 -5.54 -0.31
N LEU A 76 10.33 -4.45 -0.48
CA LEU A 76 10.68 -3.14 0.06
C LEU A 76 10.71 -3.14 1.59
N GLN A 77 9.75 -3.80 2.24
CA GLN A 77 9.74 -3.95 3.70
C GLN A 77 10.95 -4.73 4.21
N GLN A 78 11.38 -5.77 3.50
CA GLN A 78 12.59 -6.51 3.86
C GLN A 78 13.84 -5.65 3.68
N ARG A 79 13.95 -4.91 2.57
CA ARG A 79 15.07 -3.99 2.31
C ARG A 79 15.16 -2.91 3.38
N ASN A 80 14.03 -2.31 3.76
CA ASN A 80 13.98 -1.26 4.76
C ASN A 80 14.42 -1.76 6.14
N ARG A 81 13.99 -2.98 6.54
CA ARG A 81 14.49 -3.63 7.77
C ARG A 81 16.00 -3.81 7.76
N GLY A 82 16.57 -4.23 6.63
CA GLY A 82 18.02 -4.35 6.46
C GLY A 82 18.75 -3.01 6.64
N LEU A 83 18.28 -1.96 5.97
CA LEU A 83 18.85 -0.61 6.08
C LEU A 83 18.73 -0.04 7.50
N GLN A 84 17.62 -0.30 8.19
CA GLN A 84 17.45 0.11 9.59
C GLN A 84 18.47 -0.58 10.50
N GLN A 85 18.78 -1.85 10.27
CA GLN A 85 19.79 -2.55 11.04
C GLN A 85 21.19 -2.02 10.76
N GLU A 86 21.54 -1.81 9.49
CA GLU A 86 22.82 -1.23 9.10
C GLU A 86 23.02 0.17 9.70
N ASN A 87 21.99 1.02 9.67
CA ASN A 87 22.03 2.34 10.30
C ASN A 87 22.28 2.27 11.82
N LYS A 88 21.73 1.26 12.52
CA LYS A 88 22.01 1.06 13.95
C LYS A 88 23.47 0.69 14.20
N GLU A 89 24.05 -0.18 13.37
CA GLU A 89 25.46 -0.57 13.51
C GLU A 89 26.40 0.58 13.16
N LEU A 90 26.11 1.34 12.09
CA LEU A 90 26.85 2.55 11.75
C LEU A 90 26.80 3.58 12.87
N LYS A 91 25.63 3.75 13.51
CA LYS A 91 25.49 4.67 14.65
C LYS A 91 26.40 4.27 15.81
N LYS A 92 26.44 2.98 16.19
CA LYS A 92 27.37 2.48 17.22
C LYS A 92 28.83 2.73 16.86
N LEU A 93 29.18 2.53 15.59
CA LEU A 93 30.54 2.74 15.10
C LEU A 93 30.95 4.22 15.21
N VAL A 94 30.07 5.13 14.80
CA VAL A 94 30.27 6.59 14.94
C VAL A 94 30.44 6.97 16.41
N ASP A 95 29.59 6.46 17.29
CA ASP A 95 29.66 6.76 18.72
C ASP A 95 30.96 6.22 19.35
N SER A 96 31.42 5.04 18.92
CA SER A 96 32.72 4.49 19.33
C SER A 96 33.89 5.37 18.88
N TYR A 97 33.89 5.81 17.62
CA TYR A 97 34.94 6.70 17.12
C TYR A 97 34.94 8.05 17.82
N ALA A 98 33.77 8.65 18.04
CA ALA A 98 33.65 9.92 18.76
C ALA A 98 34.23 9.81 20.18
N ASN A 99 33.97 8.70 20.87
CA ASN A 99 34.50 8.44 22.22
C ASN A 99 36.03 8.25 22.22
N ASP A 100 36.58 7.45 21.29
CA ASP A 100 38.03 7.26 21.17
C ASP A 100 38.75 8.58 20.86
N LEU A 101 38.22 9.34 19.91
CA LEU A 101 38.79 10.62 19.52
C LEU A 101 38.74 11.63 20.67
N GLY A 102 37.64 11.66 21.44
CA GLY A 102 37.51 12.51 22.62
C GLY A 102 38.55 12.18 23.70
N LYS A 103 38.82 10.88 23.94
CA LYS A 103 39.88 10.45 24.86
C LYS A 103 41.26 10.88 24.39
N ARG A 104 41.60 10.61 23.12
CA ARG A 104 42.89 11.02 22.54
C ARG A 104 43.10 12.53 22.59
N TYR A 105 42.05 13.31 22.35
CA TYR A 105 42.11 14.76 22.44
C TYR A 105 42.42 15.23 23.87
N SER A 106 41.74 14.64 24.87
CA SER A 106 41.96 14.93 26.28
C SER A 106 43.40 14.58 26.71
N GLU A 107 43.91 13.42 26.29
CA GLU A 107 45.30 13.00 26.54
C GLU A 107 46.31 13.95 25.88
N LEU A 108 46.05 14.37 24.65
CA LEU A 108 46.88 15.32 23.93
C LEU A 108 46.92 16.67 24.65
N GLU A 109 45.76 17.19 25.07
CA GLU A 109 45.65 18.43 25.83
C GLU A 109 46.43 18.37 27.16
N MET A 110 46.31 17.27 27.91
CA MET A 110 47.08 17.06 29.13
C MET A 110 48.59 17.05 28.84
N ASN A 111 49.03 16.35 27.80
CA ASN A 111 50.44 16.29 27.42
C ASN A 111 50.97 17.66 26.96
N THR A 112 50.21 18.41 26.16
CA THR A 112 50.58 19.77 25.74
C THR A 112 50.70 20.71 26.93
N ASN A 113 49.78 20.64 27.89
CA ASN A 113 49.84 21.45 29.12
C ASN A 113 51.08 21.11 29.95
N ARG A 114 51.39 19.81 30.14
CA ARG A 114 52.59 19.37 30.86
C ARG A 114 53.88 19.86 30.18
N LEU A 115 53.95 19.76 28.85
CA LEU A 115 55.11 20.26 28.08
C LEU A 115 55.26 21.78 28.21
N ARG A 116 54.15 22.52 28.18
CA ARG A 116 54.17 23.98 28.40
C ARG A 116 54.71 24.34 29.78
N GLU A 117 54.24 23.66 30.83
CA GLU A 117 54.74 23.87 32.20
C GLU A 117 56.23 23.53 32.32
N GLN A 118 56.68 22.42 31.72
CA GLN A 118 58.09 22.07 31.68
C GLN A 118 58.93 23.15 30.97
N HIS A 119 58.46 23.66 29.84
CA HIS A 119 59.15 24.74 29.12
C HIS A 119 59.22 26.04 29.94
N GLU A 120 58.13 26.42 30.62
CA GLU A 120 58.11 27.59 31.52
C GLU A 120 59.09 27.43 32.70
N SER A 121 59.19 26.24 33.29
CA SER A 121 60.15 25.99 34.38
C SER A 121 61.61 26.09 33.93
N LEU A 122 61.96 25.52 32.76
CA LEU A 122 63.31 25.58 32.18
C LEU A 122 63.73 27.00 31.82
N THR A 123 62.80 27.82 31.34
CA THR A 123 63.07 29.23 30.98
C THR A 123 63.18 30.15 32.20
N ARG A 124 62.62 29.77 33.36
CA ARG A 124 62.76 30.48 34.64
C ARG A 124 63.99 30.09 35.44
N SER A 125 64.66 28.97 35.14
CA SER A 125 65.95 28.65 35.77
C SER A 125 67.01 29.70 35.42
N PRO A 126 67.75 30.26 36.41
CA PRO A 126 68.73 31.31 36.14
C PRO A 126 69.85 30.77 35.25
N LYS A 127 70.18 31.50 34.18
CA LYS A 127 71.40 31.26 33.39
C LYS A 127 72.57 31.38 34.36
N LYS A 128 73.22 30.26 34.67
CA LYS A 128 74.48 30.25 35.43
C LYS A 128 75.51 30.98 34.59
N SER A 129 75.76 32.24 34.96
CA SER A 129 76.91 33.02 34.52
C SER A 129 78.15 32.63 35.33
#